data_AF-A0A2A4J5S4-F1
#
_entry.id   AF-A0A2A4J5S4-F1
#
_cell.length_a   1.000
_cell.length_b   1.000
_cell.length_c   1.000
_cell.angle_alpha   90.00
_cell.angle_beta   90.00
_cell.angle_gamma   90.00
#
_symmetry.space_group_name_H-M   'P 1'
#
loop_
_entity.id
_entity.type
_entity.pdbx_description
1 polymer ?
#
loop_
_entity_poly.entity_id
_entity_poly.type
_entity_poly.pdbx_seq_one_letter_code
_entity_poly.pdbx_strand_id
1 'polypeptide(L)'
;MNGTPLGEFMHQESGYMHQDDLFVDNLTVIEHLTIMARLRMDGRTSSLARKRRVNQLLRQLSLYGSRFTLIGGLDGRKTLSGGERKRLAFATE
;
A
#
# COMPACT_ATOMS: atom_id res chain seq x y z
N MET A 1 -7.78 -24.94 27.81
CA MET A 1 -9.13 -24.92 28.43
C MET A 1 -9.03 -25.76 29.69
N ASN A 2 -9.71 -25.40 30.78
CA ASN A 2 -9.60 -26.08 32.09
C ASN A 2 -8.28 -25.83 32.83
N GLY A 3 -7.99 -24.58 33.21
CA GLY A 3 -6.91 -24.29 34.17
C GLY A 3 -5.47 -24.54 33.68
N THR A 4 -5.27 -24.71 32.38
CA THR A 4 -3.94 -24.71 31.74
C THR A 4 -3.69 -23.34 31.09
N PRO A 5 -2.49 -22.74 31.23
CA PRO A 5 -2.17 -21.48 30.58
C PRO A 5 -2.14 -21.72 29.07
N LEU A 6 -3.21 -21.27 28.43
CA LEU A 6 -3.38 -21.28 26.98
C LEU A 6 -2.48 -20.16 26.43
N GLY A 7 -1.30 -20.56 25.93
CA GLY A 7 -0.27 -19.68 25.37
C GLY A 7 -0.73 -18.90 24.15
N GLU A 8 -0.13 -17.72 23.96
CA GLU A 8 -0.15 -16.84 22.79
C GLU A 8 -1.34 -17.01 21.81
N PHE A 9 -2.56 -16.80 22.30
CA PHE A 9 -3.72 -16.57 21.44
C PHE A 9 -3.72 -15.13 20.92
N MET A 10 -2.71 -14.78 20.12
CA MET A 10 -2.64 -13.53 19.34
C MET A 10 -2.79 -13.77 17.83
N HIS A 11 -3.33 -14.91 17.43
CA HIS A 11 -3.49 -15.27 16.00
C HIS A 11 -4.94 -15.30 15.49
N GLN A 12 -5.91 -14.80 16.25
CA GLN A 12 -7.35 -14.88 15.88
C GLN A 12 -8.01 -13.57 15.44
N GLU A 13 -7.23 -12.50 15.19
CA GLU A 13 -7.74 -11.25 14.57
C GLU A 13 -6.82 -10.78 13.43
N SER A 14 -6.13 -11.70 12.75
CA SER A 14 -5.48 -11.39 11.48
C SER A 14 -6.27 -12.05 10.35
N GLY A 15 -7.21 -11.29 9.79
CA GLY A 15 -7.82 -11.64 8.52
C GLY A 15 -6.69 -11.84 7.49
N TYR A 16 -6.39 -13.10 7.18
CA TYR A 16 -5.44 -13.49 6.14
C TYR A 16 -6.08 -13.16 4.79
N MET A 17 -6.05 -11.87 4.43
CA MET A 17 -6.30 -11.42 3.07
C MET A 17 -5.05 -11.71 2.24
N HIS A 18 -5.24 -12.29 1.06
CA HIS A 18 -4.21 -12.74 0.13
C HIS A 18 -2.94 -11.87 0.15
N GLN A 19 -1.79 -12.50 0.46
CA GLN A 19 -0.44 -11.90 0.39
C GLN A 19 0.09 -11.75 -1.06
N ASP A 20 -0.78 -11.67 -2.06
CA ASP A 20 -0.40 -11.59 -3.48
C ASP A 20 -0.99 -10.38 -4.19
N ASP A 21 -1.27 -9.29 -3.46
CA ASP A 21 -1.10 -8.01 -4.13
C ASP A 21 0.40 -7.87 -4.36
N LEU A 22 0.86 -8.05 -5.61
CA LEU A 22 2.21 -7.83 -6.13
C LEU A 22 2.68 -6.37 -5.91
N PHE A 23 2.57 -5.87 -4.70
CA PHE A 23 3.24 -4.67 -4.29
C PHE A 23 4.72 -5.01 -4.28
N VAL A 24 5.49 -4.25 -5.06
CA VAL A 24 6.94 -4.29 -4.93
C VAL A 24 7.24 -3.77 -3.53
N ASP A 25 7.48 -4.68 -2.59
CA ASP A 25 7.59 -4.42 -1.15
C ASP A 25 8.63 -3.33 -0.81
N ASN A 26 9.57 -3.12 -1.73
CA ASN A 26 10.65 -2.14 -1.61
C ASN A 26 10.30 -0.75 -2.17
N LEU A 27 9.06 -0.51 -2.59
CA LEU A 27 8.62 0.78 -3.12
C LEU A 27 7.82 1.58 -2.10
N THR A 28 7.94 2.90 -2.20
CA THR A 28 7.04 3.83 -1.56
C THR A 28 5.70 3.93 -2.31
N VAL A 29 4.66 4.37 -1.61
CA VAL A 29 3.32 4.59 -2.21
C VAL A 29 3.39 5.45 -3.48
N ILE A 30 4.16 6.53 -3.46
CA ILE A 30 4.27 7.43 -4.62
C ILE A 30 4.99 6.77 -5.80
N GLU A 31 6.02 5.96 -5.54
CA GLU A 31 6.75 5.23 -6.59
C GLU A 31 5.86 4.20 -7.25
N HIS A 32 5.14 3.41 -6.44
CA HIS A 32 4.19 2.42 -6.93
C HIS A 32 3.11 3.05 -7.82
N LEU A 33 2.44 4.11 -7.35
CA LEU A 33 1.44 4.82 -8.14
C LEU A 33 2.02 5.50 -9.38
N THR A 34 3.27 5.97 -9.32
CA THR A 34 3.94 6.56 -10.48
C THR A 34 4.24 5.53 -11.55
N ILE A 35 4.69 4.33 -11.17
CA ILE A 35 4.92 3.22 -12.10
C ILE A 35 3.60 2.77 -12.70
N MET A 36 2.57 2.57 -11.88
CA MET A 36 1.24 2.19 -12.38
C MET A 36 0.65 3.24 -13.32
N ALA A 37 0.81 4.54 -13.01
CA ALA A 37 0.39 5.61 -13.92
C ALA A 37 1.21 5.64 -15.22
N ARG A 38 2.49 5.24 -15.21
CA ARG A 38 3.28 5.11 -16.45
C ARG A 38 2.79 3.96 -17.33
N LEU A 39 2.37 2.84 -16.71
CA LEU A 39 1.88 1.67 -17.42
C LEU A 39 0.46 1.87 -17.97
N ARG A 40 -0.41 2.59 -17.24
CA ARG A 40 -1.81 2.79 -17.63
C ARG A 40 -2.08 4.02 -18.50
N MET A 41 -1.25 5.06 -18.45
CA MET A 41 -1.49 6.30 -19.21
C MET A 41 -0.81 6.26 -20.58
N ASP A 42 -1.41 6.93 -21.57
CA ASP A 42 -0.81 7.12 -22.91
C ASP A 42 0.61 7.69 -22.78
N GLY A 43 1.56 7.14 -23.54
CA GLY A 43 2.95 7.60 -23.61
C GLY A 43 3.10 9.07 -24.02
N ARG A 44 2.10 9.64 -24.72
CA ARG A 44 2.01 11.07 -25.06
C ARG A 44 1.70 11.97 -23.86
N THR A 45 1.29 11.39 -22.73
CA THR A 45 1.04 12.14 -21.49
C THR A 45 2.36 12.71 -20.96
N SER A 46 2.40 14.04 -20.77
CA SER A 46 3.58 14.70 -20.20
C SER A 46 3.88 14.21 -18.79
N SER A 47 5.17 14.20 -18.42
CA SER A 47 5.62 13.83 -17.07
C SER A 47 4.94 14.69 -15.99
N LEU A 48 4.70 15.98 -16.28
CA LEU A 48 4.00 16.89 -15.37
C LEU A 48 2.52 16.50 -15.20
N ALA A 49 1.81 16.20 -16.28
CA ALA A 49 0.41 15.77 -16.22
C ALA A 49 0.26 14.45 -15.45
N ARG A 50 1.19 13.50 -15.67
CA ARG A 50 1.25 12.24 -14.91
C ARG A 50 1.47 12.47 -13.42
N LYS A 51 2.45 13.31 -13.06
CA LYS A 51 2.71 13.68 -11.65
C LYS A 51 1.50 14.35 -11.01
N ARG A 52 0.79 15.23 -11.73
CA ARG A 52 -0.43 15.86 -11.22
C ARG A 52 -1.52 14.82 -10.95
N ARG A 53 -1.72 13.87 -11.87
CA ARG A 53 -2.69 12.77 -11.70
C ARG A 53 -2.37 11.89 -10.49
N VAL A 54 -1.11 11.49 -10.32
CA VAL A 54 -0.67 10.70 -9.15
C VAL A 54 -0.89 11.47 -7.84
N ASN A 55 -0.53 12.76 -7.78
CA ASN A 55 -0.76 13.58 -6.60
C ASN A 55 -2.25 13.77 -6.29
N GLN A 56 -3.09 13.86 -7.31
CA GLN A 56 -4.54 13.92 -7.14
C GLN A 56 -5.08 12.62 -6.54
N LEU A 57 -4.67 11.46 -7.05
CA LEU A 57 -5.06 10.15 -6.52
C LEU A 57 -4.62 9.97 -5.06
N LEU A 58 -3.37 10.34 -4.74
CA LEU A 58 -2.87 10.30 -3.37
C LEU A 58 -3.72 11.12 -2.40
N ARG A 59 -4.22 12.28 -2.84
CA ARG A 59 -5.12 13.13 -2.02
C ARG A 59 -6.51 12.53 -1.90
N GLN A 60 -7.08 12.02 -3.00
CA GLN A 60 -8.40 11.41 -3.02
C GLN A 60 -8.49 10.17 -2.12
N LEU A 61 -7.41 9.42 -2.01
CA LEU A 61 -7.33 8.21 -1.19
C LEU A 61 -6.79 8.48 0.23
N SER A 62 -6.59 9.75 0.61
CA SER A 62 -5.97 10.14 1.88
C SER A 62 -4.63 9.42 2.15
N LEU A 63 -3.84 9.18 1.10
CA LEU A 63 -2.50 8.57 1.15
C LEU A 63 -1.39 9.61 1.00
N TYR A 64 -1.72 10.89 0.81
CA TYR A 64 -0.73 11.95 0.61
C TYR A 64 0.24 12.11 1.79
N GLY A 65 -0.22 11.91 3.03
CA GLY A 65 0.63 11.94 4.23
C GLY A 65 1.65 10.81 4.28
N SER A 66 1.27 9.64 3.76
CA SER A 66 2.06 8.39 3.77
C SER A 66 2.70 8.10 2.41
N ARG A 67 2.80 9.11 1.54
CA ARG A 67 3.29 8.96 0.16
C ARG A 67 4.74 8.45 0.07
N PHE A 68 5.55 8.73 1.10
CA PHE A 68 6.94 8.29 1.22
C PHE A 68 7.11 7.08 2.14
N THR A 69 6.00 6.51 2.61
CA THR A 69 6.01 5.28 3.41
C THR A 69 6.17 4.08 2.48
N LEU A 70 6.97 3.11 2.90
CA LEU A 70 7.15 1.85 2.18
C LEU A 70 5.88 1.01 2.27
N ILE A 71 5.53 0.36 1.16
CA ILE A 71 4.31 -0.48 1.07
C ILE A 71 4.53 -1.80 1.80
N GLY A 72 5.68 -2.43 1.54
CA GLY A 72 6.19 -3.58 2.27
C GLY A 72 7.23 -3.16 3.30
N GLY A 73 7.45 -4.01 4.30
CA GLY A 73 8.49 -3.79 5.30
C GLY A 73 9.12 -5.12 5.67
N LEU A 74 10.38 -5.27 5.30
CA LEU A 74 11.28 -6.20 5.96
C LEU A 74 11.74 -5.53 7.26
N ASP A 75 11.47 -6.19 8.38
CA ASP A 75 11.89 -5.91 9.77
C ASP A 75 11.93 -4.45 10.23
N GLY A 76 10.94 -4.07 11.06
CA GLY A 76 11.04 -2.94 11.98
C GLY A 76 10.89 -1.53 11.38
N ARG A 77 10.68 -1.39 10.07
CA ARG A 77 10.42 -0.09 9.42
C ARG A 77 8.94 0.27 9.44
N LYS A 78 8.63 1.56 9.57
CA LYS A 78 7.27 2.10 9.49
C LYS A 78 6.66 1.77 8.13
N THR A 79 5.67 0.89 8.13
CA THR A 79 4.88 0.48 6.96
C THR A 79 3.53 1.18 6.94
N LEU A 80 2.78 0.99 5.86
CA LEU A 80 1.38 1.40 5.79
C LEU A 80 0.53 0.61 6.78
N SER A 81 -0.45 1.29 7.39
CA SER A 81 -1.54 0.61 8.09
C SER A 81 -2.34 -0.27 7.13
N GLY A 82 -3.05 -1.28 7.66
CA GLY A 82 -3.90 -2.15 6.84
C GLY A 82 -4.96 -1.38 6.03
N GLY A 83 -5.52 -0.31 6.61
CA GLY A 83 -6.47 0.57 5.91
C GLY A 83 -5.83 1.38 4.77
N GLU A 84 -4.60 1.84 4.95
CA GLU A 84 -3.84 2.50 3.87
C GLU A 84 -3.47 1.53 2.75
N ARG A 85 -3.06 0.30 3.09
CA ARG A 85 -2.79 -0.76 2.11
C ARG A 85 -4.03 -1.08 1.29
N LYS A 86 -5.20 -1.21 1.92
CA LYS A 86 -6.47 -1.43 1.22
C LYS A 86 -6.81 -0.28 0.27
N ARG A 87 -6.65 0.98 0.70
CA ARG A 87 -6.85 2.15 -0.18
C ARG A 87 -5.86 2.20 -1.33
N LEU A 88 -4.62 1.75 -1.11
CA LEU A 88 -3.63 1.64 -2.16
C LEU A 88 -3.99 0.55 -3.17
N ALA A 89 -4.45 -0.62 -2.72
CA ALA A 89 -4.94 -1.69 -3.59
C ALA A 89 -6.08 -1.20 -4.50
N PHE A 90 -7.06 -0.49 -3.94
CA PHE A 90 -8.13 0.16 -4.71
C PHE A 90 -7.63 1.21 -5.71
N ALA A 91 -6.49 1.86 -5.45
CA ALA A 91 -5.90 2.81 -6.39
C ALA A 91 -5.33 2.12 -7.64
N THR A 92 -5.01 0.84 -7.49
CA THR A 92 -4.20 0.05 -8.41
C THR A 92 -4.97 -1.08 -9.08
N GLU A 93 -6.19 -1.38 -8.66
CA GLU A 93 -7.20 -2.12 -9.43
C GLU A 93 -7.68 -1.27 -10.63
#